data_AF-A0A1Q9A2P2-F1
#
_entry.id   AF-A0A1Q9A2P2-F1
#
_cell.length_a   1.000
_cell.length_b   1.000
_cell.length_c   1.000
_cell.angle_alpha   90.00
_cell.angle_beta   90.00
_cell.angle_gamma   90.00
#
_symmetry.space_group_name_H-M   'P 1'
#
loop_
_entity.id
_entity.type
_entity.pdbx_description
1 polymer ?
#
loop_
_entity_poly.entity_id
_entity_poly.type
_entity_poly.pdbx_seq_one_letter_code
_entity_poly.pdbx_strand_id
1 'polypeptide(L)'
;MATTNQFLGTNWTTGAALEASWQWRSGGTMSPCGTITVNSISDFEVDLSVNVTILSGTFDNRVIIKLLDQLPEATTGPAQVAIGSQNSNVNYFEGPAHNPGDFHGGNAIKMNGIEYNHVDINIQIWPVGEKTLLYIDSSYLSFWLAA
;
A
#
# COMPACT_ATOMS: atom_id res chain seq x y z
N MET A 1 16.14 13.74 -0.33
CA MET A 1 14.73 13.37 -0.07
C MET A 1 14.32 12.53 -1.25
N ALA A 2 13.84 11.31 -1.03
CA ALA A 2 13.27 10.55 -2.12
C ALA A 2 12.00 11.25 -2.61
N THR A 3 11.85 11.36 -3.91
CA THR A 3 10.58 11.79 -4.49
C THR A 3 9.55 10.72 -4.17
N THR A 4 8.36 11.12 -3.75
CA THR A 4 7.29 10.21 -3.28
C THR A 4 6.90 9.16 -4.31
N ASN A 5 7.26 9.34 -5.59
CA ASN A 5 6.89 8.51 -6.74
C ASN A 5 7.95 7.43 -7.07
N GLN A 6 8.80 7.10 -6.10
CA GLN A 6 9.70 5.96 -6.16
C GLN A 6 9.54 5.09 -4.91
N PHE A 7 9.47 3.76 -5.07
CA PHE A 7 9.36 2.87 -3.92
C PHE A 7 10.70 2.70 -3.17
N LEU A 8 11.88 2.87 -3.78
CA LEU A 8 13.15 2.83 -3.04
C LEU A 8 13.37 4.05 -2.13
N GLY A 9 12.51 5.06 -2.22
CA GLY A 9 12.39 6.12 -1.22
C GLY A 9 11.78 5.70 0.11
N THR A 10 11.36 4.44 0.20
CA THR A 10 10.67 3.83 1.32
C THR A 10 11.60 2.81 1.98
N ASN A 11 11.56 2.66 3.31
CA ASN A 11 12.45 1.76 4.07
C ASN A 11 12.09 0.27 3.95
N TRP A 12 11.42 -0.13 2.87
CA TRP A 12 11.12 -1.52 2.56
C TRP A 12 12.38 -2.32 2.28
N THR A 13 12.60 -3.35 3.10
CA THR A 13 13.71 -4.28 2.91
C THR A 13 13.19 -5.59 2.33
N THR A 14 13.66 -5.95 1.14
CA THR A 14 13.35 -7.25 0.51
C THR A 14 13.64 -8.39 1.48
N GLY A 15 12.69 -9.32 1.62
CA GLY A 15 12.75 -10.47 2.51
C GLY A 15 12.32 -10.20 3.96
N ALA A 16 12.04 -8.95 4.34
CA ALA A 16 11.50 -8.63 5.65
C ALA A 16 10.03 -9.06 5.75
N ALA A 17 9.68 -9.74 6.84
CA ALA A 17 8.31 -9.98 7.27
C ALA A 17 7.95 -8.94 8.33
N LEU A 18 6.88 -8.20 8.09
CA LEU A 18 6.51 -6.99 8.82
C LEU A 18 5.10 -7.15 9.41
N GLU A 19 4.89 -6.65 10.61
CA GLU A 19 3.59 -6.76 11.28
C GLU A 19 2.54 -5.87 10.60
N ALA A 20 1.39 -6.48 10.34
CA ALA A 20 0.22 -5.81 9.81
C ALA A 20 -0.76 -5.45 10.93
N SER A 21 -1.41 -4.30 10.80
CA SER A 21 -2.46 -3.88 11.72
C SER A 21 -3.64 -3.26 10.97
N TRP A 22 -4.83 -3.32 11.54
CA TRP A 22 -6.04 -2.78 10.91
C TRP A 22 -6.79 -1.87 11.86
N GLN A 23 -7.62 -1.01 11.29
CA GLN A 23 -8.58 -0.21 12.06
C GLN A 23 -9.93 -0.20 11.37
N TRP A 24 -11.00 -0.30 12.16
CA TRP A 24 -12.33 -0.09 11.64
C TRP A 24 -12.59 1.41 11.49
N ARG A 25 -12.50 1.94 10.26
CA ARG A 25 -12.62 3.37 9.95
C ARG A 25 -11.50 4.22 10.57
N SER A 26 -11.33 5.45 10.09
CA SER A 26 -10.16 6.30 10.30
C SER A 26 -9.93 6.87 11.72
N GLY A 27 -10.60 6.34 12.76
CA GLY A 27 -10.54 6.89 14.12
C GLY A 27 -10.43 5.88 15.25
N GLY A 28 -10.10 4.63 14.97
CA GLY A 28 -9.97 3.55 15.97
C GLY A 28 -8.53 3.25 16.37
N THR A 29 -8.34 2.46 17.43
CA THR A 29 -7.04 1.87 17.79
C THR A 29 -6.67 0.77 16.80
N MET A 30 -5.43 0.79 16.31
CA MET A 30 -4.92 -0.25 15.42
C MET A 30 -4.80 -1.59 16.15
N SER A 31 -5.37 -2.64 15.59
CA SER A 31 -5.28 -4.02 16.10
C SER A 31 -4.37 -4.85 15.21
N PRO A 32 -3.46 -5.68 15.75
CA PRO A 32 -2.66 -6.60 14.95
C PRO A 32 -3.55 -7.56 14.14
N CYS A 33 -3.23 -7.79 12.87
CA CYS A 33 -3.99 -8.69 12.00
C CYS A 33 -3.17 -9.66 11.15
N GLY A 34 -1.85 -9.62 11.17
CA GLY A 34 -1.05 -10.57 10.40
C GLY A 34 0.29 -10.02 9.95
N THR A 35 0.72 -10.39 8.76
CA THR A 35 2.05 -10.07 8.25
C THR A 35 2.06 -9.66 6.78
N ILE A 36 3.10 -8.93 6.39
CA ILE A 36 3.48 -8.69 5.00
C ILE A 36 4.93 -9.03 4.79
N THR A 37 5.21 -9.72 3.69
CA THR A 37 6.57 -9.95 3.23
C THR A 37 6.83 -9.13 1.99
N VAL A 38 7.90 -8.32 1.99
CA VAL A 38 8.38 -7.66 0.77
C VAL A 38 9.14 -8.69 -0.06
N ASN A 39 8.54 -9.19 -1.13
CA ASN A 39 9.18 -10.19 -2.00
C ASN A 39 10.26 -9.55 -2.87
N SER A 40 9.99 -8.36 -3.40
CA SER A 40 10.98 -7.52 -4.09
C SER A 40 10.54 -6.06 -4.14
N ILE A 41 11.50 -5.16 -4.27
CA ILE A 41 11.28 -3.72 -4.42
C ILE A 41 12.32 -3.10 -5.36
N SER A 42 11.87 -2.16 -6.18
CA SER A 42 12.66 -1.31 -7.06
C SER A 42 12.05 0.10 -7.09
N ASP A 43 12.64 1.04 -7.83
CA ASP A 43 12.12 2.41 -7.90
C ASP A 43 10.65 2.46 -8.35
N PHE A 44 10.24 1.59 -9.25
CA PHE A 44 8.93 1.68 -9.93
C PHE A 44 8.10 0.40 -9.81
N GLU A 45 8.58 -0.58 -9.07
CA GLU A 45 7.85 -1.83 -8.85
C GLU A 45 8.04 -2.34 -7.42
N VAL A 46 6.95 -2.77 -6.80
CA VAL A 46 6.95 -3.53 -5.55
C VAL A 46 6.13 -4.80 -5.72
N ASP A 47 6.64 -5.89 -5.15
CA ASP A 47 5.95 -7.16 -4.99
C ASP A 47 5.89 -7.55 -3.51
N LEU A 48 4.68 -7.79 -3.02
CA LEU A 48 4.36 -8.07 -1.63
C LEU A 48 3.57 -9.36 -1.50
N SER A 49 3.81 -10.12 -0.44
CA SER A 49 2.91 -11.17 0.04
C SER A 49 2.17 -10.64 1.27
N VAL A 50 0.84 -10.56 1.22
CA VAL A 50 0.01 -10.01 2.30
C VAL A 50 -0.82 -11.13 2.90
N ASN A 51 -0.65 -11.39 4.19
CA ASN A 51 -1.43 -12.35 4.95
C ASN A 51 -2.03 -11.66 6.17
N VAL A 52 -3.29 -11.24 6.07
CA VAL A 52 -4.00 -10.56 7.16
C VAL A 52 -5.34 -11.20 7.41
N THR A 53 -5.71 -11.34 8.68
CA THR A 53 -7.03 -11.80 9.11
C THR A 53 -7.69 -10.70 9.92
N ILE A 54 -8.85 -10.27 9.46
CA ILE A 54 -9.60 -9.19 10.05
C ILE A 54 -11.03 -9.67 10.28
N LEU A 55 -11.48 -9.60 11.53
CA LEU A 55 -12.71 -10.24 11.98
C LEU A 55 -12.72 -11.72 11.57
N SER A 56 -13.70 -12.15 10.76
CA SER A 56 -13.80 -13.52 10.22
C SER A 56 -13.29 -13.65 8.78
N GLY A 57 -12.72 -12.61 8.19
CA GLY A 57 -12.23 -12.59 6.82
C GLY A 57 -10.70 -12.61 6.75
N THR A 58 -10.15 -13.43 5.85
CA THR A 58 -8.71 -13.47 5.58
C THR A 58 -8.43 -12.91 4.19
N PHE A 59 -7.47 -12.00 4.12
CA PHE A 59 -6.84 -11.54 2.89
C PHE A 59 -5.44 -12.16 2.82
N ASP A 60 -5.30 -13.17 1.96
CA ASP A 60 -4.06 -13.89 1.73
C ASP A 60 -3.74 -13.83 0.24
N ASN A 61 -3.02 -12.79 -0.18
CA ASN A 61 -2.76 -12.52 -1.59
C ASN A 61 -1.39 -11.90 -1.81
N ARG A 62 -0.87 -12.14 -3.02
CA ARG A 62 0.24 -11.37 -3.57
C ARG A 62 -0.27 -10.05 -4.13
N VAL A 63 0.39 -8.95 -3.80
CA VAL A 63 0.09 -7.61 -4.31
C VAL A 63 1.31 -7.11 -5.07
N ILE A 64 1.14 -6.81 -6.35
CA ILE A 64 2.20 -6.26 -7.21
C ILE A 64 1.73 -4.89 -7.69
N ILE A 65 2.60 -3.88 -7.55
CA ILE A 65 2.31 -2.52 -8.00
C ILE A 65 3.46 -2.06 -8.87
N LYS A 66 3.13 -1.56 -10.07
CA LYS A 66 4.09 -1.11 -11.07
C LYS A 66 3.70 0.28 -11.59
N LEU A 67 4.59 1.26 -11.45
CA LEU A 67 4.47 2.58 -12.09
C LEU A 67 4.98 2.46 -13.53
N LEU A 68 4.17 2.86 -14.51
CA LEU A 68 4.40 2.54 -15.92
C LEU A 68 5.14 3.64 -16.69
N ASP A 69 5.09 4.88 -16.23
CA ASP A 69 5.83 6.00 -16.83
C ASP A 69 7.33 5.97 -16.47
N GLN A 70 7.69 5.40 -15.32
CA GLN A 70 9.05 5.27 -14.81
C GLN A 70 9.79 6.61 -14.75
N LEU A 71 9.06 7.67 -14.39
CA LEU A 71 9.58 9.04 -14.30
C LEU A 71 9.75 9.43 -12.82
N PRO A 72 10.99 9.67 -12.33
CA PRO A 72 11.24 9.98 -10.91
C PRO A 72 10.52 11.22 -10.36
N GLU A 73 10.16 12.16 -11.23
CA GLU A 73 9.53 13.44 -10.88
C GLU A 73 8.03 13.51 -11.20
N ALA A 74 7.45 12.45 -11.78
CA ALA A 74 6.04 12.46 -12.17
C ALA A 74 5.15 12.33 -10.93
N THR A 75 4.24 13.27 -10.72
CA THR A 75 3.27 13.26 -9.61
C THR A 75 1.95 12.57 -9.99
N THR A 76 1.81 12.14 -11.24
CA THR A 76 0.68 11.33 -11.70
C THR A 76 1.09 10.60 -12.96
N GLY A 77 0.55 9.40 -13.13
CA GLY A 77 0.81 8.60 -14.31
C GLY A 77 0.07 7.27 -14.30
N PRO A 78 0.24 6.47 -15.35
CA PRO A 78 -0.33 5.15 -15.43
C PRO A 78 0.36 4.18 -14.46
N ALA A 79 -0.40 3.31 -13.82
CA ALA A 79 0.06 2.24 -12.96
C ALA A 79 -0.69 0.94 -13.26
N GLN A 80 -0.03 -0.18 -12.97
CA GLN A 80 -0.63 -1.50 -12.95
C GLN A 80 -0.62 -2.04 -11.52
N VAL A 81 -1.76 -2.54 -11.07
CA VAL A 81 -1.91 -3.19 -9.77
C VAL A 81 -2.43 -4.61 -9.99
N ALA A 82 -1.74 -5.60 -9.44
CA ALA A 82 -2.18 -6.97 -9.40
C ALA A 82 -2.47 -7.39 -7.96
N ILE A 83 -3.63 -7.99 -7.71
CA ILE A 83 -4.01 -8.60 -6.43
C ILE A 83 -4.43 -10.04 -6.72
N GLY A 84 -3.63 -11.00 -6.25
CA GLY A 84 -3.82 -12.41 -6.60
C GLY A 84 -3.74 -12.61 -8.12
N SER A 85 -4.84 -13.07 -8.73
CA SER A 85 -4.95 -13.25 -10.19
C SER A 85 -5.59 -12.06 -10.92
N GLN A 86 -6.10 -11.07 -10.19
CA GLN A 86 -6.77 -9.90 -10.78
C GLN A 86 -5.77 -8.79 -11.07
N ASN A 87 -5.89 -8.19 -12.25
CA ASN A 87 -5.04 -7.10 -12.71
C ASN A 87 -5.90 -5.87 -13.03
N SER A 88 -5.49 -4.72 -12.52
CA SER A 88 -6.13 -3.43 -12.74
C SER A 88 -5.12 -2.46 -13.36
N ASN A 89 -5.51 -1.81 -14.45
CA ASN A 89 -4.79 -0.67 -15.00
C ASN A 89 -5.45 0.59 -14.45
N VAL A 90 -4.71 1.35 -13.65
CA VAL A 90 -5.18 2.54 -12.95
C VAL A 90 -4.24 3.71 -13.19
N ASN A 91 -4.61 4.89 -12.71
CA ASN A 91 -3.68 5.99 -12.60
C ASN A 91 -3.23 6.12 -11.14
N TYR A 92 -1.93 6.33 -10.95
CA TYR A 92 -1.42 6.81 -9.68
C TYR A 92 -1.41 8.34 -9.65
N PHE A 93 -1.46 8.90 -8.46
CA PHE A 93 -1.24 10.32 -8.22
C PHE A 93 -0.65 10.52 -6.83
N GLU A 94 0.19 11.54 -6.70
CA GLU A 94 0.75 11.98 -5.44
C GLU A 94 -0.21 12.95 -4.75
N GLY A 95 -0.44 12.76 -3.46
CA GLY A 95 -1.19 13.72 -2.66
C GLY A 95 -1.13 13.41 -1.17
N PRO A 96 -1.77 14.20 -0.31
CA PRO A 96 -1.71 13.99 1.14
C PRO A 96 -2.11 12.56 1.52
N ALA A 97 -1.25 11.91 2.31
CA ALA A 97 -1.52 10.59 2.86
C ALA A 97 -2.74 10.64 3.78
N HIS A 98 -3.55 9.58 3.75
CA HIS A 98 -4.55 9.37 4.79
C HIS A 98 -3.79 8.92 6.03
N ASN A 99 -3.49 9.82 6.96
CA ASN A 99 -2.69 9.49 8.13
C ASN A 99 -3.57 8.80 9.19
N PRO A 100 -3.35 7.52 9.55
CA PRO A 100 -3.93 6.96 10.76
C PRO A 100 -3.30 7.65 11.98
N GLY A 101 -4.03 7.68 13.10
CA GLY A 101 -3.74 8.55 14.25
C GLY A 101 -2.28 8.64 14.69
N ASP A 102 -1.54 7.52 14.66
CA ASP A 102 -0.15 7.45 15.15
C ASP A 102 0.92 7.69 14.07
N PHE A 103 0.53 7.87 12.81
CA PHE A 103 1.44 7.94 11.67
C PHE A 103 1.25 9.22 10.87
N HIS A 104 1.87 10.29 11.36
CA HIS A 104 1.94 11.57 10.66
C HIS A 104 2.93 11.48 9.49
N GLY A 105 2.42 11.27 8.28
CA GLY A 105 3.19 11.23 7.03
C GLY A 105 2.99 12.47 6.15
N GLY A 106 3.82 12.56 5.10
CA GLY A 106 3.74 13.56 4.04
C GLY A 106 2.78 13.16 2.93
N ASN A 107 3.24 13.24 1.68
CA ASN A 107 2.46 12.76 0.53
C ASN A 107 2.55 11.23 0.39
N ALA A 108 1.52 10.65 -0.22
CA ALA A 108 1.45 9.26 -0.65
C ALA A 108 1.26 9.14 -2.16
N ILE A 109 1.79 8.05 -2.71
CA ILE A 109 1.33 7.52 -4.00
C ILE A 109 -0.04 6.89 -3.75
N LYS A 110 -1.05 7.36 -4.45
CA LYS A 110 -2.44 6.91 -4.32
C LYS A 110 -2.88 6.27 -5.61
N MET A 111 -3.52 5.10 -5.51
CA MET A 111 -4.09 4.37 -6.63
C MET A 111 -5.53 4.00 -6.27
N ASN A 112 -6.47 4.44 -7.08
CA ASN A 112 -7.89 4.23 -6.87
C ASN A 112 -8.50 3.46 -8.05
N GLY A 113 -9.71 2.92 -7.85
CA GLY A 113 -10.43 2.20 -8.90
C GLY A 113 -9.86 0.81 -9.19
N ILE A 114 -9.25 0.19 -8.18
CA ILE A 114 -8.77 -1.20 -8.25
C ILE A 114 -9.96 -2.08 -7.86
N GLU A 115 -10.45 -2.94 -8.75
CA GLU A 115 -11.53 -3.87 -8.40
C GLU A 115 -10.90 -5.21 -7.96
N TYR A 116 -11.26 -5.67 -6.76
CA TYR A 116 -10.91 -7.00 -6.28
C TYR A 116 -12.13 -7.68 -5.66
N ASN A 117 -12.49 -8.87 -6.16
CA ASN A 117 -13.70 -9.60 -5.75
C ASN A 117 -14.98 -8.72 -5.67
N HIS A 118 -15.21 -7.86 -6.66
CA HIS A 118 -16.34 -6.92 -6.72
C HIS A 118 -16.35 -5.84 -5.61
N VAL A 119 -15.18 -5.56 -5.04
CA VAL A 119 -14.97 -4.49 -4.07
C VAL A 119 -13.95 -3.51 -4.63
N ASP A 120 -14.29 -2.23 -4.57
CA ASP A 120 -13.35 -1.16 -4.86
C ASP A 120 -12.30 -1.09 -3.77
N ILE A 121 -11.05 -1.19 -4.19
CA ILE A 121 -9.85 -1.05 -3.38
C ILE A 121 -9.16 0.26 -3.76
N ASN A 122 -8.73 0.98 -2.73
CA ASN A 122 -7.79 2.09 -2.85
C ASN A 122 -6.51 1.71 -2.14
N ILE A 123 -5.37 1.96 -2.79
CA ILE A 123 -4.05 1.72 -2.22
C ILE A 123 -3.35 3.06 -2.02
N GLN A 124 -2.71 3.24 -0.87
CA GLN A 124 -1.77 4.34 -0.64
C GLN A 124 -0.44 3.81 -0.13
N ILE A 125 0.67 4.39 -0.61
CA ILE A 125 2.02 4.07 -0.14
C ILE A 125 2.76 5.37 0.17
N TRP A 126 3.34 5.49 1.36
CA TRP A 126 4.15 6.66 1.74
C TRP A 126 5.16 6.37 2.83
N PRO A 127 6.26 7.14 2.89
CA PRO A 127 7.18 7.11 4.01
C PRO A 127 6.59 7.82 5.25
N VAL A 128 6.81 7.23 6.44
CA VAL A 128 6.50 7.80 7.76
C VAL A 128 7.69 7.60 8.70
N GLY A 129 8.47 8.66 8.91
CA GLY A 129 9.70 8.58 9.69
C GLY A 129 10.68 7.59 9.08
N GLU A 130 11.08 6.58 9.85
CA GLU A 130 11.93 5.47 9.38
C GLU A 130 11.12 4.28 8.86
N LYS A 131 9.81 4.43 8.67
CA LYS A 131 8.94 3.38 8.17
C LYS A 131 8.29 3.77 6.86
N THR A 132 7.64 2.81 6.24
CA THR A 132 6.79 2.97 5.07
C THR A 132 5.44 2.40 5.41
N LEU A 133 4.40 3.17 5.14
CA LEU A 133 3.04 2.71 5.25
C LEU A 133 2.51 2.24 3.91
N LEU A 134 2.01 1.01 3.87
CA LEU A 134 1.02 0.58 2.88
C LEU A 134 -0.36 0.64 3.53
N TYR A 135 -1.26 1.33 2.86
CA TYR A 135 -2.68 1.39 3.20
C TYR A 135 -3.48 0.75 2.10
N ILE A 136 -4.31 -0.21 2.48
CA ILE A 136 -5.29 -0.80 1.60
C ILE A 136 -6.65 -0.50 2.21
N ASP A 137 -7.47 0.22 1.46
CA ASP A 137 -8.79 0.66 1.85
C ASP A 137 -9.83 0.06 0.93
N SER A 138 -10.96 -0.30 1.51
CA SER A 138 -12.13 -0.79 0.81
C SER A 138 -13.38 -0.25 1.48
N SER A 139 -14.54 -0.40 0.85
CA SER A 139 -15.82 0.04 1.43
C SER A 139 -16.14 -0.60 2.79
N TYR A 140 -15.48 -1.71 3.13
CA TYR A 140 -15.75 -2.50 4.34
C TYR A 140 -14.60 -2.47 5.34
N LEU A 141 -13.39 -2.13 4.91
CA LEU A 141 -12.20 -2.35 5.72
C LEU A 141 -11.00 -1.55 5.23
N SER A 142 -10.26 -1.01 6.18
CA SER A 142 -8.99 -0.36 5.93
C SER A 142 -7.90 -0.92 6.85
N PHE A 143 -6.74 -1.23 6.31
CA PHE A 143 -5.60 -1.71 7.10
C PHE A 143 -4.30 -1.01 6.72
N TRP A 144 -3.43 -0.87 7.71
CA TRP A 144 -2.17 -0.15 7.65
C TRP A 144 -1.02 -1.06 8.01
N LEU A 145 0.08 -0.83 7.33
CA LEU A 145 1.17 -1.78 7.31
C LEU A 145 2.44 -0.98 7.45
N ALA A 146 3.11 -1.08 8.59
CA ALA A 146 4.30 -0.31 8.87
C ALA A 146 5.54 -1.16 8.67
N ALA A 147 6.39 -0.69 7.77
CA ALA A 147 7.57 -1.39 7.29
C ALA A 147 8.83 -0.57 7.52
#